data_AF-A0A9W4X1M8-F1
#
_entry.id   AF-A0A9W4X1M8-F1
#
_cell.length_a   1.000
_cell.length_b   1.000
_cell.length_c   1.000
_cell.angle_alpha   90.00
_cell.angle_beta   90.00
_cell.angle_gamma   90.00
#
_symmetry.space_group_name_H-M   'P 1'
#
loop_
_entity.id
_entity.type
_entity.pdbx_description
1 polymer ?
#
loop_
_entity_poly.entity_id
_entity_poly.type
_entity_poly.pdbx_seq_one_letter_code
_entity_poly.pdbx_strand_id
1 'polypeptide(L)'
;MNSSLASFTKNLGDNHPITSQYFKKLDYTEKQLALVYRKGVYPYDYIDSHDRFQETELPSIHEFYSTLKEFRKMSMEYYELNPSHYVSVPSLSWDAMLKMTGVRIELFTDLTMHDFTEKAKRGGISMA
;
A
#
# COMPACT_ATOMS: atom_id res chain seq x y z
N MET A 1 -16.75 -4.58 -3.11
CA MET A 1 -17.56 -3.34 -3.19
C MET A 1 -16.60 -2.20 -3.09
N ASN A 2 -16.13 -1.69 -4.23
CA ASN A 2 -15.01 -0.76 -4.29
C ASN A 2 -15.58 0.58 -4.73
N SER A 3 -16.49 1.16 -3.93
CA SER A 3 -16.83 2.57 -4.08
C SER A 3 -15.58 3.36 -3.71
N SER A 4 -14.83 3.74 -4.75
CA SER A 4 -13.59 4.53 -4.68
C SER A 4 -13.74 5.71 -3.71
N LEU A 5 -12.62 6.17 -3.14
CA LEU A 5 -12.54 7.43 -2.38
C LEU A 5 -13.24 8.61 -3.11
N ALA A 6 -13.35 8.56 -4.44
CA ALA A 6 -14.08 9.52 -5.26
C ALA A 6 -15.60 9.58 -4.96
N SER A 7 -16.21 8.49 -4.50
CA SER A 7 -17.59 8.48 -4.01
C SER A 7 -17.69 9.11 -2.63
N PHE A 8 -16.68 8.94 -1.77
CA PHE A 8 -16.64 9.57 -0.45
C PHE A 8 -16.39 11.07 -0.53
N THR A 9 -15.60 11.55 -1.49
CA THR A 9 -15.39 12.99 -1.70
C THR A 9 -16.67 13.73 -2.11
N LYS A 10 -17.68 13.05 -2.67
CA LYS A 10 -19.00 13.66 -2.94
C LYS A 10 -19.74 14.04 -1.66
N ASN A 11 -19.45 13.37 -0.55
CA ASN A 11 -20.07 13.65 0.76
C ASN A 11 -19.37 14.79 1.51
N LEU A 12 -18.22 15.28 1.02
CA LEU A 12 -17.44 16.31 1.70
C LEU A 12 -18.08 17.71 1.63
N GLY A 13 -19.07 17.91 0.76
CA GLY A 13 -19.71 19.21 0.52
C GLY A 13 -18.77 20.23 -0.14
N ASP A 14 -19.30 21.33 -0.66
CA ASP A 14 -18.50 22.37 -1.32
C ASP A 14 -17.94 23.42 -0.34
N ASN A 15 -18.36 23.37 0.93
CA ASN A 15 -18.04 24.38 1.92
C ASN A 15 -16.98 23.88 2.90
N HIS A 16 -15.73 24.31 2.71
CA HIS A 16 -14.58 23.95 3.54
C HIS A 16 -13.98 25.16 4.26
N PRO A 17 -14.70 25.79 5.21
CA PRO A 17 -14.33 27.10 5.75
C PRO A 17 -12.96 27.13 6.43
N ILE A 18 -12.61 26.08 7.17
CA ILE A 18 -11.30 25.97 7.85
C ILE A 18 -10.17 25.90 6.81
N THR A 19 -10.31 25.02 5.82
CA THR A 19 -9.34 24.83 4.74
C THR A 19 -9.21 26.10 3.89
N SER A 20 -10.33 26.71 3.47
CA SER A 20 -10.33 27.98 2.73
C SER A 20 -9.59 29.06 3.51
N GLN A 21 -9.87 29.22 4.80
CA GLN A 21 -9.30 30.28 5.62
C GLN A 21 -7.80 30.08 5.85
N TYR A 22 -7.35 28.83 6.05
CA TYR A 22 -5.93 28.51 6.22
C TYR A 22 -5.13 28.84 4.95
N PHE A 23 -5.56 28.35 3.79
CA PHE A 23 -4.81 28.55 2.54
C PHE A 23 -4.92 29.98 2.00
N LYS A 24 -6.03 30.70 2.26
CA LYS A 24 -6.12 32.14 1.97
C LYS A 24 -5.11 32.97 2.77
N LYS A 25 -4.76 32.57 4.00
CA LYS A 25 -3.69 33.21 4.79
C LYS A 25 -2.29 32.99 4.20
N LEU A 26 -2.12 31.99 3.33
CA LEU A 26 -0.87 31.67 2.64
C LEU A 26 -0.83 32.24 1.21
N ASP A 27 -1.70 33.21 0.89
CA ASP A 27 -1.82 33.85 -0.43
C ASP A 27 -2.17 32.91 -1.60
N TYR A 28 -2.88 31.80 -1.32
CA TYR A 28 -3.37 30.91 -2.38
C TYR A 28 -4.53 31.55 -3.15
N THR A 29 -4.49 31.46 -4.47
CA THR A 29 -5.55 31.89 -5.39
C THR A 29 -6.77 30.97 -5.32
N GLU A 30 -7.95 31.45 -5.75
CA GLU A 30 -9.16 30.61 -5.83
C GLU A 30 -8.98 29.39 -6.73
N LYS A 31 -8.18 29.50 -7.81
CA LYS A 31 -7.83 28.37 -8.68
C LYS A 31 -7.03 27.31 -7.94
N GLN A 32 -6.07 27.70 -7.11
CA GLN A 32 -5.28 26.79 -6.30
C GLN A 32 -6.12 26.15 -5.19
N LEU A 33 -7.00 26.92 -4.54
CA LEU A 33 -7.96 26.40 -3.57
C LEU A 33 -8.89 25.35 -4.16
N ALA A 34 -9.37 25.55 -5.39
CA ALA A 34 -10.17 24.56 -6.10
C ALA A 34 -9.42 23.25 -6.37
N LEU A 35 -8.08 23.26 -6.43
CA LEU A 35 -7.27 22.04 -6.52
C LEU A 35 -7.17 21.32 -5.16
N VAL A 36 -7.06 22.06 -4.06
CA VAL A 36 -6.97 21.50 -2.69
C VAL A 36 -8.22 20.69 -2.33
N TYR A 37 -9.40 21.08 -2.81
CA TYR A 37 -10.64 20.34 -2.56
C TYR A 37 -10.80 19.07 -3.39
N ARG A 38 -9.97 18.89 -4.42
CA ARG A 38 -10.03 17.70 -5.25
C ARG A 38 -9.35 16.54 -4.55
N LYS A 39 -9.85 15.35 -4.83
CA LYS A 39 -9.13 14.12 -4.52
C LYS A 39 -7.79 14.13 -5.25
N GLY A 40 -6.71 14.40 -4.51
CA GLY A 40 -5.35 14.25 -5.00
C GLY A 40 -4.98 12.77 -5.13
N VAL A 41 -4.17 12.46 -6.13
CA VAL A 41 -3.33 11.25 -6.13
C VAL A 41 -1.95 11.72 -5.69
N TYR A 42 -1.51 11.27 -4.52
CA TYR A 42 -0.18 11.61 -4.01
C TYR A 42 0.78 10.45 -4.35
N PRO A 43 1.76 10.65 -5.24
CA PRO A 43 2.64 9.57 -5.69
C PRO A 43 3.77 9.35 -4.68
N TYR A 44 3.52 8.51 -3.68
CA TYR A 44 4.50 8.21 -2.61
C TYR A 44 5.83 7.66 -3.11
N ASP A 45 5.80 6.79 -4.13
CA ASP A 45 7.03 6.23 -4.73
C ASP A 45 7.87 7.31 -5.45
N TYR A 46 7.26 8.44 -5.84
CA TYR A 46 7.92 9.53 -6.58
C TYR A 46 8.46 10.64 -5.67
N ILE A 47 7.71 10.98 -4.61
CA ILE A 47 8.11 12.06 -3.69
C ILE A 47 9.07 11.49 -2.63
N ASP A 48 10.29 11.21 -3.07
CA ASP A 48 11.36 10.62 -2.26
C ASP A 48 12.29 11.67 -1.62
N SER A 49 12.27 12.92 -2.11
CA SER A 49 13.06 14.03 -1.58
C SER A 49 12.28 15.35 -1.58
N HIS A 50 12.77 16.33 -0.81
CA HIS A 50 12.17 17.66 -0.80
C HIS A 50 12.39 18.42 -2.12
N ASP A 51 13.46 18.09 -2.85
CA ASP A 51 13.80 18.73 -4.11
C ASP A 51 12.73 18.48 -5.19
N ARG A 52 12.03 17.33 -5.11
CA ARG A 52 10.90 16.98 -5.99
C ARG A 52 9.77 18.01 -5.96
N PHE A 53 9.63 18.77 -4.88
CA PHE A 53 8.61 19.83 -4.79
C PHE A 53 9.00 21.11 -5.54
N GLN A 54 10.27 21.27 -5.91
CA GLN A 54 10.75 22.43 -6.67
C GLN A 54 10.63 22.23 -8.18
N GLU A 55 10.24 21.02 -8.62
CA GLU A 55 10.06 20.70 -10.03
C GLU A 55 8.84 21.42 -10.60
N THR A 56 9.03 22.05 -11.75
CA THR A 56 7.99 22.86 -12.41
C THR A 56 7.13 22.07 -13.38
N GLU A 57 7.54 20.85 -13.70
CA GLU A 57 6.88 19.96 -14.64
C GLU A 57 6.92 18.52 -14.13
N LEU A 58 5.94 17.72 -14.58
CA LEU A 58 5.93 16.30 -14.25
C LEU A 58 7.10 15.60 -14.96
N PRO A 59 7.74 14.64 -14.31
CA PRO A 59 8.79 13.83 -14.94
C PRO A 59 8.19 13.06 -16.12
N SER A 60 9.07 12.55 -16.98
CA SER A 60 8.64 11.67 -18.06
C SER A 60 7.99 10.40 -17.50
N ILE A 61 7.08 9.78 -18.26
CA ILE A 61 6.42 8.53 -17.83
C ILE A 61 7.42 7.39 -17.54
N HIS A 62 8.60 7.43 -18.17
CA HIS A 62 9.66 6.44 -17.98
C HIS A 62 10.40 6.60 -16.66
N GLU A 63 10.43 7.81 -16.09
CA GLU A 63 10.98 8.08 -14.76
C GLU A 63 9.99 7.72 -13.64
N PHE A 64 8.72 7.44 -13.99
CA PHE A 64 7.72 7.00 -13.03
C PHE A 64 7.95 5.54 -12.61
N TYR A 65 8.75 5.41 -11.56
CA TYR A 65 9.08 4.16 -10.90
C TYR A 65 8.02 3.79 -9.86
N SER A 66 7.80 2.49 -9.64
CA SER A 66 6.93 2.04 -8.54
C SER A 66 7.46 0.76 -7.95
N THR A 67 7.69 0.77 -6.65
CA THR A 67 8.27 -0.33 -5.86
C THR A 67 7.61 -1.68 -6.09
N LEU A 68 6.31 -1.68 -6.45
CA LEU A 68 5.55 -2.88 -6.80
C LEU A 68 6.03 -3.57 -8.09
N LYS A 69 6.54 -2.82 -9.07
CA LYS A 69 7.04 -3.38 -10.34
C LYS A 69 8.31 -4.20 -10.10
N GLU A 70 9.28 -3.67 -9.36
CA GLU A 70 10.49 -4.44 -9.04
C GLU A 70 10.20 -5.59 -8.11
N PHE A 71 9.31 -5.41 -7.13
CA PHE A 71 8.89 -6.52 -6.27
C PHE A 71 8.28 -7.66 -7.08
N ARG A 72 7.42 -7.35 -8.07
CA ARG A 72 6.88 -8.36 -8.99
C ARG A 72 7.97 -9.02 -9.82
N LYS A 73 8.90 -8.24 -10.38
CA LYS A 73 10.01 -8.79 -11.17
C LYS A 73 10.86 -9.74 -10.33
N MET A 74 11.33 -9.29 -9.17
CA MET A 74 12.12 -10.09 -8.23
C MET A 74 11.38 -11.36 -7.81
N SER A 75 10.10 -11.25 -7.45
CA SER A 75 9.31 -12.40 -7.01
C SER A 75 9.13 -13.44 -8.13
N MET A 76 8.93 -12.99 -9.36
CA MET A 76 8.83 -13.87 -10.53
C MET A 76 10.17 -14.49 -10.92
N GLU A 77 11.28 -13.79 -10.74
CA GLU A 77 12.63 -14.31 -11.04
C GLU A 77 13.12 -15.29 -9.98
N TYR A 78 12.87 -15.02 -8.70
CA TYR A 78 13.44 -15.79 -7.59
C TYR A 78 12.51 -16.87 -7.03
N TYR A 79 11.22 -16.58 -6.89
CA TYR A 79 10.23 -17.55 -6.39
C TYR A 79 9.39 -18.17 -7.52
N GLU A 80 9.42 -17.58 -8.72
CA GLU A 80 8.49 -17.86 -9.82
C GLU A 80 7.02 -17.75 -9.38
N LEU A 81 6.74 -16.86 -8.43
CA LEU A 81 5.40 -16.56 -7.93
C LEU A 81 5.04 -15.13 -8.32
N ASN A 82 3.83 -14.93 -8.84
CA ASN A 82 3.33 -13.61 -9.19
C ASN A 82 2.63 -12.96 -7.98
N PRO A 83 3.15 -11.86 -7.43
CA PRO A 83 2.52 -11.19 -6.29
C PRO A 83 1.08 -10.76 -6.51
N SER A 84 0.65 -10.51 -7.75
CA SER A 84 -0.72 -10.08 -8.03
C SER A 84 -1.77 -11.17 -7.80
N HIS A 85 -1.36 -12.42 -7.57
CA HIS A 85 -2.27 -13.53 -7.27
C HIS A 85 -2.51 -13.73 -5.77
N TYR A 86 -1.81 -12.98 -4.92
CA TYR A 86 -1.90 -13.11 -3.46
C TYR A 86 -2.60 -11.90 -2.86
N VAL A 87 -3.40 -12.15 -1.83
CA VAL A 87 -4.09 -11.09 -1.08
C VAL A 87 -3.12 -10.25 -0.24
N SER A 88 -1.98 -10.82 0.15
CA SER A 88 -0.99 -10.16 1.00
C SER A 88 0.41 -10.78 0.83
N VAL A 89 1.44 -10.03 1.23
CA VAL A 89 2.84 -10.48 1.22
C VAL A 89 3.06 -11.71 2.11
N PRO A 90 2.51 -11.83 3.34
CA PRO A 90 2.64 -13.06 4.13
C PRO A 90 2.16 -14.33 3.42
N SER A 91 1.05 -14.25 2.67
CA SER A 91 0.55 -15.39 1.89
C SER A 91 1.51 -15.80 0.78
N LEU A 92 2.12 -14.82 0.11
CA LEU A 92 3.16 -15.07 -0.89
C LEU A 92 4.42 -15.65 -0.24
N SER A 93 4.87 -15.09 0.88
CA SER A 93 6.06 -15.56 1.59
C SER A 93 5.92 -17.00 2.08
N TRP A 94 4.72 -17.38 2.54
CA TRP A 94 4.41 -18.76 2.92
C TRP A 94 4.54 -19.73 1.74
N ASP A 95 3.94 -19.39 0.60
CA ASP A 95 3.99 -20.25 -0.59
C ASP A 95 5.41 -20.31 -1.19
N ALA A 96 6.11 -19.18 -1.19
CA ALA A 96 7.53 -19.11 -1.52
C ALA A 96 8.37 -20.03 -0.62
N MET A 97 8.16 -20.00 0.69
CA MET A 97 8.86 -20.87 1.65
C MET A 97 8.59 -22.36 1.35
N LEU A 98 7.34 -22.76 1.12
CA LEU A 98 7.01 -24.14 0.77
C LEU A 98 7.69 -24.58 -0.53
N LYS A 99 7.65 -23.72 -1.55
CA LYS A 99 8.28 -23.99 -2.85
C LYS A 99 9.80 -24.12 -2.75
N MET A 100 10.45 -23.23 -2.00
CA MET A 100 11.91 -23.23 -1.85
C MET A 100 12.41 -24.40 -1.00
N THR A 101 11.70 -24.76 0.06
CA THR A 101 12.09 -25.84 0.96
C THR A 101 11.67 -27.22 0.45
N GLY A 102 10.68 -27.28 -0.45
CA GLY A 102 10.09 -28.53 -0.94
C GLY A 102 9.27 -29.28 0.11
N VAL A 103 9.09 -28.69 1.31
CA VAL A 103 8.30 -29.29 2.40
C VAL A 103 6.84 -29.37 1.97
N ARG A 104 6.23 -30.54 2.14
CA ARG A 104 4.79 -30.72 1.97
C ARG A 104 4.12 -30.65 3.33
N ILE A 105 3.09 -29.80 3.43
CA ILE A 105 2.27 -29.74 4.64
C ILE A 105 1.38 -30.98 4.64
N GLU A 106 1.58 -31.84 5.63
CA GLU A 106 0.74 -33.00 5.88
C GLU A 106 -0.42 -32.62 6.80
N LEU A 107 -1.50 -33.40 6.72
CA LEU A 107 -2.62 -33.25 7.66
C LEU A 107 -2.16 -33.71 9.05
N PHE A 108 -2.57 -33.00 10.09
CA PHE A 108 -2.31 -33.45 11.46
C PHE A 108 -3.03 -34.77 11.74
N THR A 109 -2.25 -35.84 11.93
CA THR A 109 -2.77 -37.18 12.23
C THR A 109 -2.79 -37.50 13.71
N ASP A 110 -2.08 -36.73 14.55
CA ASP A 110 -1.98 -36.96 15.99
C ASP A 110 -2.05 -35.66 16.82
N LEU A 111 -2.41 -35.84 18.10
CA LEU A 111 -2.60 -34.75 19.07
C LEU A 111 -1.27 -34.04 19.42
N THR A 112 -0.14 -34.73 19.29
CA THR A 112 1.19 -34.18 19.62
C THR A 112 1.62 -33.13 18.61
N MET A 113 1.36 -33.37 17.32
CA MET A 113 1.60 -32.39 16.25
C MET A 113 0.74 -31.13 16.43
N HIS A 114 -0.53 -31.32 16.82
CA HIS A 114 -1.42 -30.21 17.15
C HIS A 114 -0.88 -29.41 18.34
N ASP A 115 -0.53 -30.07 19.45
CA ASP A 115 -0.03 -29.42 20.66
C ASP A 115 1.32 -28.71 20.44
N PHE A 116 2.19 -29.29 19.62
CA PHE A 116 3.43 -28.64 19.21
C PHE A 116 3.14 -27.35 18.44
N THR A 117 2.22 -27.39 17.47
CA THR A 117 1.84 -26.22 16.67
C THR A 117 1.19 -25.14 17.52
N GLU A 118 0.28 -25.49 18.43
CA GLU A 118 -0.35 -24.53 19.34
C GLU A 118 0.66 -23.88 20.30
N LYS A 119 1.64 -24.65 20.81
CA LYS A 119 2.72 -24.09 21.63
C LYS A 119 3.70 -23.24 20.82
N ALA A 120 3.92 -23.56 19.55
CA ALA A 120 4.79 -22.82 18.64
C ALA A 120 4.16 -21.51 18.15
N LYS A 121 2.83 -21.39 18.18
CA LYS A 121 2.11 -20.13 17.93
C LYS A 121 2.45 -19.13 19.03
N ARG A 122 3.45 -18.30 18.77
CA ARG A 122 3.80 -17.16 19.63
C ARG A 122 2.70 -16.10 19.49
N GLY A 123 1.76 -16.08 20.42
CA GLY A 123 0.82 -14.97 20.56
C GLY A 123 1.54 -13.67 20.95
N GLY A 124 0.92 -12.53 20.62
CA GLY A 124 1.32 -11.22 21.14
C GLY A 124 0.39 -10.78 22.26
N ILE A 125 0.93 -10.19 23.33
CA ILE A 125 0.10 -9.54 24.35
C ILE A 125 -0.47 -8.27 23.72
N SER A 126 -1.77 -8.26 23.44
CA SER A 126 -2.51 -7.06 23.04
C SER A 126 -3.14 -6.45 24.28
N MET A 127 -2.48 -5.46 24.89
CA MET A 127 -3.11 -4.62 25.90
C MET A 127 -4.02 -3.64 25.18
N ALA A 128 -5.32 -3.69 25.47
CA ALA A 128 -6.30 -2.68 25.06
C ALA A 128 -6.29 -1.50 26.03
#